data_AF-A0A0F0GZT0-F1
#
_entry.id   AF-A0A0F0GZT0-F1
#
_cell.length_a   1.000
_cell.length_b   1.000
_cell.length_c   1.000
_cell.angle_alpha   90.00
_cell.angle_beta   90.00
_cell.angle_gamma   90.00
#
_symmetry.space_group_name_H-M   'P 1'
#
loop_
_entity.id
_entity.type
_entity.pdbx_description
1 polymer ?
#
loop_
_entity_poly.entity_id
_entity_poly.type
_entity_poly.pdbx_seq_one_letter_code
_entity_poly.pdbx_strand_id
1 'polypeptide(L)'
;MISLVRYLAADVFRGQRFLAPLLVFLGVMGMLFSYDPGPQLSAYSGSSALIYPICAWLAVVVATSEDVVRREITVVSAGGWPRVLSAVAMTTVLFGLGVAVVATVWAVVASPRPYTFGEFLAGLGAHGVCALLGAGVGLLFARPVFTAIGRTVMAVFAVVVFTYPLGRWTPLGWVLDVLGHNQFSLAVLWAGVFGAVLVSGAVVLGVRRA
;
A
#
# COMPACT_ATOMS: atom_id res chain seq x y z
N MET A 1 3.00 -18.15 12.20
CA MET A 1 2.72 -16.97 11.34
C MET A 1 3.28 -15.70 11.93
N ILE A 2 2.89 -15.36 13.16
CA ILE A 2 3.36 -14.15 13.85
C ILE A 2 4.90 -14.07 13.91
N SER A 3 5.60 -15.18 14.22
CA SER A 3 7.07 -15.21 14.25
C SER A 3 7.71 -14.86 12.90
N LEU A 4 7.16 -15.37 11.80
CA LEU A 4 7.65 -15.11 10.44
C LEU A 4 7.39 -13.65 10.02
N VAL A 5 6.21 -13.11 10.33
CA VAL A 5 5.89 -11.69 10.10
C VAL A 5 6.83 -10.78 10.90
N ARG A 6 7.07 -11.09 12.18
CA ARG A 6 8.02 -10.33 13.02
C ARG A 6 9.44 -10.39 12.48
N TYR A 7 9.87 -11.56 12.02
CA TYR A 7 11.16 -11.75 11.39
C TYR A 7 11.31 -10.91 10.11
N LEU A 8 10.35 -10.99 9.19
CA LEU A 8 10.36 -10.22 7.94
C LEU A 8 10.30 -8.71 8.21
N ALA A 9 9.47 -8.26 9.15
CA ALA A 9 9.42 -6.86 9.56
C ALA A 9 10.77 -6.38 10.11
N ALA A 10 11.42 -7.19 10.97
CA ALA A 10 12.75 -6.85 11.50
C ALA A 10 13.81 -6.79 10.39
N ASP A 11 13.74 -7.68 9.40
CA ASP A 11 14.63 -7.67 8.23
C ASP A 11 14.43 -6.40 7.39
N VAL A 12 13.19 -6.00 7.12
CA VAL A 12 12.86 -4.73 6.43
C VAL A 12 13.39 -3.53 7.20
N PHE A 13 13.20 -3.48 8.52
CA PHE A 13 13.71 -2.39 9.35
C PHE A 13 15.24 -2.34 9.34
N ARG A 14 15.93 -3.48 9.41
CA ARG A 14 17.40 -3.51 9.32
C ARG A 14 17.91 -3.07 7.95
N GLY A 15 17.18 -3.40 6.89
CA GLY A 15 17.54 -3.05 5.52
C GLY A 15 17.38 -1.56 5.20
N GLN A 16 16.61 -0.80 5.98
CA GLN A 16 16.38 0.66 5.83
C GLN A 16 15.86 1.12 4.45
N ARG A 17 15.60 0.20 3.51
CA ARG A 17 15.06 0.49 2.18
C ARG A 17 13.65 1.06 2.21
N PHE A 18 12.94 0.89 3.32
CA PHE A 18 11.63 1.50 3.57
C PHE A 18 11.73 3.03 3.79
N LEU A 19 12.92 3.54 4.11
CA LEU A 19 13.10 4.96 4.41
C LEU A 19 12.84 5.84 3.18
N ALA A 20 13.25 5.41 1.99
CA ALA A 20 13.00 6.16 0.76
C ALA A 20 11.52 6.42 0.47
N PRO A 21 10.62 5.40 0.40
CA PRO A 21 9.19 5.66 0.26
C PRO A 21 8.61 6.45 1.44
N LEU A 22 9.08 6.20 2.67
CA LEU A 22 8.57 6.90 3.84
C LEU A 22 8.92 8.39 3.84
N LEU A 23 10.14 8.77 3.42
CA LEU A 23 10.55 10.17 3.30
C LEU A 23 9.75 10.90 2.22
N VAL A 24 9.51 10.26 1.07
CA VAL A 24 8.63 10.82 0.03
C VAL A 24 7.22 11.01 0.57
N PHE A 25 6.68 10.00 1.26
CA PHE A 25 5.37 10.09 1.88
C PHE A 25 5.28 11.26 2.87
N LEU A 26 6.23 11.37 3.81
CA LEU A 26 6.24 12.43 4.81
C LEU A 26 6.41 13.82 4.18
N GLY A 27 7.29 13.96 3.17
CA GLY A 27 7.50 15.22 2.47
C GLY A 27 6.25 15.69 1.73
N VAL A 28 5.58 14.80 1.01
CA VAL A 28 4.35 15.13 0.27
C VAL A 28 3.17 15.37 1.22
N MET A 29 3.04 14.60 2.31
CA MET A 29 2.01 14.86 3.33
C MET A 29 2.24 16.20 4.05
N GLY A 30 3.49 16.55 4.34
CA GLY A 30 3.86 17.85 4.88
C GLY A 30 3.45 18.97 3.93
N MET A 31 3.76 18.84 2.64
CA MET A 31 3.35 19.79 1.60
C MET A 31 1.82 19.90 1.49
N LEU A 32 1.11 18.76 1.40
CA LEU A 32 -0.33 18.71 1.16
C LEU A 32 -1.14 19.37 2.28
N PHE A 33 -0.66 19.28 3.52
CA PHE A 33 -1.29 19.84 4.72
C PHE A 33 -0.50 21.02 5.30
N SER A 34 0.33 21.71 4.50
CA SER A 34 1.07 22.90 4.95
C SER A 34 0.15 24.13 5.17
N TYR A 35 -1.01 24.14 4.53
CA TYR A 35 -2.03 25.18 4.61
C TYR A 35 -3.41 24.54 4.79
N ASP A 36 -4.48 25.28 4.52
CA ASP A 36 -5.84 24.71 4.46
C ASP A 36 -5.98 23.82 3.20
N PRO A 37 -6.11 22.48 3.35
CA PRO A 37 -6.25 21.57 2.22
C PRO A 37 -7.66 21.58 1.62
N GLY A 38 -8.57 22.41 2.16
CA GLY A 38 -9.97 22.47 1.77
C GLY A 38 -10.85 21.52 2.59
N PRO A 39 -12.02 21.13 2.06
CA PRO A 39 -12.92 20.19 2.74
C PRO A 39 -12.26 18.84 3.08
N GLN A 40 -12.65 18.26 4.20
CA GLN A 40 -12.04 17.11 4.85
C GLN A 40 -11.91 15.89 3.92
N LEU A 41 -13.02 15.46 3.31
CA LEU A 41 -13.00 14.28 2.43
C LEU A 41 -12.22 14.56 1.13
N SER A 42 -12.34 15.77 0.57
CA SER A 42 -11.54 16.14 -0.61
C SER A 42 -10.04 16.18 -0.33
N ALA A 43 -9.61 16.62 0.87
CA ALA A 43 -8.22 16.55 1.30
C ALA A 43 -7.73 15.10 1.39
N TYR A 44 -8.58 14.19 1.88
CA TYR A 44 -8.29 12.75 1.88
C TYR A 44 -8.16 12.14 0.48
N SER A 45 -8.75 12.74 -0.56
CA SER A 45 -8.52 12.29 -1.94
C SER A 45 -7.04 12.47 -2.34
N GLY A 46 -6.45 13.64 -2.02
CA GLY A 46 -5.04 13.91 -2.30
C GLY A 46 -4.08 12.96 -1.58
N SER A 47 -4.29 12.71 -0.29
CA SER A 47 -3.46 11.76 0.47
C SER A 47 -3.70 10.30 0.04
N SER A 48 -4.94 9.93 -0.31
CA SER A 48 -5.25 8.61 -0.88
C SER A 48 -4.52 8.36 -2.20
N ALA A 49 -4.46 9.37 -3.06
CA ALA A 49 -3.71 9.32 -4.31
C ALA A 49 -2.21 9.09 -4.07
N LEU A 50 -1.64 9.60 -2.98
CA LEU A 50 -0.24 9.37 -2.58
C LEU A 50 -0.02 7.98 -1.95
N ILE A 51 -0.95 7.47 -1.14
CA ILE A 51 -0.76 6.20 -0.41
C ILE A 51 -0.62 5.01 -1.36
N TYR A 52 -1.35 5.02 -2.48
CA TYR A 52 -1.31 3.96 -3.48
C TYR A 52 0.11 3.66 -4.01
N PRO A 53 0.86 4.62 -4.60
CA PRO A 53 2.23 4.38 -5.06
C PRO A 53 3.20 4.07 -3.92
N ILE A 54 3.02 4.69 -2.75
CA ILE A 54 3.89 4.44 -1.59
C ILE A 54 3.75 2.99 -1.11
N CYS A 55 2.51 2.47 -1.03
CA CYS A 55 2.28 1.09 -0.63
C CYS A 55 2.73 0.09 -1.70
N ALA A 56 2.63 0.43 -2.99
CA ALA A 56 3.21 -0.37 -4.06
C ALA A 56 4.74 -0.44 -3.97
N TRP A 57 5.40 0.67 -3.65
CA TRP A 57 6.84 0.69 -3.43
C TRP A 57 7.23 -0.11 -2.18
N LEU A 58 6.52 0.07 -1.06
CA LEU A 58 6.74 -0.70 0.17
C LEU A 58 6.56 -2.20 -0.07
N ALA A 59 5.57 -2.62 -0.85
CA ALA A 59 5.39 -4.01 -1.24
C ALA A 59 6.61 -4.59 -1.95
N VAL A 60 7.19 -3.84 -2.90
CA VAL A 60 8.43 -4.25 -3.57
C VAL A 60 9.59 -4.34 -2.57
N VAL A 61 9.71 -3.37 -1.65
CA VAL A 61 10.74 -3.38 -0.60
C VAL A 61 10.62 -4.62 0.28
N VAL A 62 9.41 -4.94 0.76
CA VAL A 62 9.17 -6.11 1.63
C VAL A 62 9.43 -7.41 0.86
N ALA A 63 8.92 -7.54 -0.37
CA ALA A 63 9.09 -8.74 -1.18
C ALA A 63 10.53 -8.99 -1.68
N THR A 64 11.41 -7.99 -1.53
CA THR A 64 12.84 -8.05 -1.89
C THR A 64 13.77 -7.74 -0.72
N SER A 65 13.28 -7.84 0.53
CA SER A 65 14.10 -7.60 1.72
C SER A 65 15.19 -8.66 1.87
N GLU A 66 14.83 -9.94 1.66
CA GLU A 66 15.75 -11.06 1.69
C GLU A 66 16.49 -11.24 0.35
N ASP A 67 17.76 -11.63 0.43
CA ASP A 67 18.49 -12.17 -0.70
C ASP A 67 17.92 -13.55 -1.11
N VAL A 68 18.29 -14.02 -2.32
CA VAL A 68 17.73 -15.25 -2.89
C VAL A 68 18.06 -16.47 -2.02
N VAL A 69 19.28 -16.56 -1.49
CA VAL A 69 19.72 -17.72 -0.71
C VAL A 69 19.04 -17.74 0.64
N ARG A 70 18.99 -16.61 1.35
CA ARG A 70 18.28 -16.48 2.62
C ARG A 70 16.79 -16.80 2.47
N ARG A 71 16.17 -16.37 1.38
CA ARG A 71 14.75 -16.65 1.13
C ARG A 71 14.46 -18.13 0.99
N GLU A 72 15.31 -18.90 0.31
CA GLU A 72 15.17 -20.36 0.23
C GLU A 72 15.27 -21.02 1.61
N ILE A 73 16.23 -20.58 2.43
CA ILE A 73 16.36 -21.07 3.82
C ILE A 73 15.09 -20.76 4.62
N THR A 74 14.56 -19.55 4.49
CA THR A 74 13.31 -19.13 5.13
C THR A 74 12.13 -19.96 4.63
N VAL A 75 12.05 -20.28 3.34
CA VAL A 75 11.00 -21.13 2.74
C VAL A 75 11.05 -22.54 3.30
N VAL A 76 12.21 -23.18 3.32
CA VAL A 76 12.38 -24.53 3.88
C VAL A 76 12.05 -24.54 5.37
N SER A 77 12.57 -23.57 6.13
CA SER A 77 12.38 -23.46 7.58
C SER A 77 10.94 -23.14 7.97
N ALA A 78 10.23 -22.36 7.16
CA ALA A 78 8.85 -21.96 7.42
C ALA A 78 7.82 -23.01 6.96
N GLY A 79 8.21 -24.00 6.17
CA GLY A 79 7.32 -25.05 5.64
C GLY A 79 6.68 -24.72 4.29
N GLY A 80 7.38 -23.97 3.43
CA GLY A 80 7.05 -23.82 2.01
C GLY A 80 6.70 -22.40 1.55
N TRP A 81 6.66 -22.22 0.23
CA TRP A 81 6.41 -20.95 -0.45
C TRP A 81 5.09 -20.27 -0.07
N PRO A 82 3.93 -20.97 0.01
CA PRO A 82 2.67 -20.33 0.36
C PRO A 82 2.76 -19.57 1.69
N ARG A 83 3.46 -20.17 2.65
CA ARG A 83 3.60 -19.66 4.02
C ARG A 83 4.49 -18.43 4.11
N VAL A 84 5.57 -18.40 3.34
CA VAL A 84 6.45 -17.22 3.22
C VAL A 84 5.77 -16.10 2.45
N LEU A 85 5.14 -16.39 1.31
CA LEU A 85 4.46 -15.38 0.51
C LEU A 85 3.25 -14.77 1.24
N SER A 86 2.50 -15.57 2.01
CA SER A 86 1.44 -15.03 2.87
C SER A 86 1.98 -14.13 3.97
N ALA A 87 3.16 -14.45 4.52
CA ALA A 87 3.78 -13.61 5.55
C ALA A 87 4.35 -12.31 4.95
N VAL A 88 4.92 -12.36 3.75
CA VAL A 88 5.31 -11.16 2.98
C VAL A 88 4.10 -10.27 2.74
N ALA A 89 3.00 -10.83 2.22
CA ALA A 89 1.77 -10.08 1.99
C ALA A 89 1.22 -9.46 3.28
N MET A 90 1.16 -10.23 4.37
CA MET A 90 0.72 -9.74 5.69
C MET A 90 1.61 -8.60 6.19
N THR A 91 2.94 -8.75 6.11
CA THR A 91 3.89 -7.69 6.48
C THR A 91 3.66 -6.43 5.65
N THR A 92 3.51 -6.56 4.33
CA THR A 92 3.20 -5.43 3.44
C THR A 92 1.91 -4.73 3.83
N VAL A 93 0.83 -5.47 4.07
CA VAL A 93 -0.47 -4.90 4.48
C VAL A 93 -0.35 -4.18 5.82
N LEU A 94 0.35 -4.75 6.80
CA LEU A 94 0.57 -4.10 8.10
C LEU A 94 1.33 -2.78 7.97
N PHE A 95 2.39 -2.73 7.14
CA PHE A 95 3.10 -1.48 6.87
C PHE A 95 2.20 -0.46 6.15
N GLY A 96 1.43 -0.89 5.16
CA GLY A 96 0.47 -0.04 4.45
C GLY A 96 -0.63 0.52 5.37
N LEU A 97 -1.15 -0.29 6.29
CA LEU A 97 -2.10 0.17 7.32
C LEU A 97 -1.44 1.18 8.28
N GLY A 98 -0.17 0.98 8.63
CA GLY A 98 0.60 1.98 9.39
C GLY A 98 0.67 3.32 8.66
N VAL A 99 0.97 3.31 7.35
CA VAL A 99 0.95 4.52 6.51
C VAL A 99 -0.44 5.15 6.47
N ALA A 100 -1.50 4.35 6.33
CA ALA A 100 -2.88 4.83 6.33
C ALA A 100 -3.25 5.52 7.66
N VAL A 101 -2.87 4.93 8.79
CA VAL A 101 -3.09 5.53 10.12
C VAL A 101 -2.33 6.85 10.23
N VAL A 102 -1.04 6.88 9.87
CA VAL A 102 -0.23 8.10 9.93
C VAL A 102 -0.83 9.19 9.04
N ALA A 103 -1.24 8.87 7.81
CA ALA A 103 -1.86 9.83 6.90
C ALA A 103 -3.16 10.43 7.47
N THR A 104 -4.00 9.57 8.04
CA THR A 104 -5.28 9.98 8.62
C THR A 104 -5.10 10.87 9.85
N VAL A 105 -4.22 10.45 10.77
CA VAL A 105 -3.93 11.21 11.99
C VAL A 105 -3.26 12.55 11.65
N TRP A 106 -2.30 12.55 10.72
CA TRP A 106 -1.63 13.77 10.29
C TRP A 106 -2.62 14.79 9.71
N ALA A 107 -3.54 14.35 8.85
CA ALA A 107 -4.57 15.23 8.30
C ALA A 107 -5.41 15.90 9.40
N VAL A 108 -5.80 15.17 10.44
CA VAL A 108 -6.58 15.71 11.56
C VAL A 108 -5.78 16.71 12.39
N VAL A 109 -4.50 16.41 12.65
CA VAL A 109 -3.65 17.26 13.51
C VAL A 109 -3.16 18.51 12.77
N ALA A 110 -2.88 18.40 11.48
CA ALA A 110 -2.31 19.48 10.67
C ALA A 110 -3.38 20.41 10.07
N SER A 111 -4.62 19.95 9.91
CA SER A 111 -5.67 20.78 9.32
C SER A 111 -6.22 21.80 10.33
N PRO A 112 -6.47 23.05 9.90
CA PRO A 112 -7.13 24.06 10.74
C PRO A 112 -8.62 23.78 10.97
N ARG A 113 -9.23 22.92 10.13
CA ARG A 113 -10.64 22.55 10.21
C ARG A 113 -10.80 21.29 11.07
N PRO A 114 -11.74 21.26 12.02
CA PRO A 114 -11.99 20.06 12.81
C PRO A 114 -12.55 18.94 11.92
N TYR A 115 -12.14 17.70 12.21
CA TYR A 115 -12.69 16.50 11.61
C TYR A 115 -13.69 15.88 12.57
N THR A 116 -14.85 15.50 12.04
CA THR A 116 -15.79 14.65 12.77
C THR A 116 -15.26 13.22 12.87
N PHE A 117 -15.79 12.46 13.83
CA PHE A 117 -15.43 11.04 13.96
C PHE A 117 -15.78 10.22 12.70
N GLY A 118 -16.90 10.56 12.03
CA GLY A 118 -17.30 9.92 10.78
C GLY A 118 -16.31 10.16 9.64
N GLU A 119 -15.84 11.41 9.48
CA GLU A 119 -14.83 11.76 8.48
C GLU A 119 -13.49 11.08 8.77
N PHE A 120 -13.09 10.99 10.04
CA PHE A 120 -11.89 10.25 10.44
C PHE A 120 -11.97 8.78 10.03
N LEU A 121 -13.08 8.09 10.34
CA LEU A 121 -13.27 6.69 9.98
C LEU A 121 -13.31 6.48 8.46
N ALA A 122 -13.92 7.40 7.73
CA ALA A 122 -13.96 7.33 6.28
C ALA A 122 -12.59 7.55 5.64
N GLY A 123 -11.82 8.52 6.14
CA GLY A 123 -10.44 8.74 5.72
C GLY A 123 -9.56 7.52 6.00
N LEU A 124 -9.67 6.95 7.21
CA LEU A 124 -8.95 5.74 7.58
C LEU A 124 -9.30 4.55 6.67
N GLY A 125 -10.60 4.37 6.38
CA GLY A 125 -11.09 3.34 5.48
C GLY A 125 -10.56 3.52 4.06
N ALA A 126 -10.67 4.73 3.51
CA ALA A 126 -10.19 5.04 2.16
C ALA A 126 -8.67 4.87 2.03
N HIS A 127 -7.90 5.39 2.99
CA HIS A 127 -6.46 5.20 3.03
C HIS A 127 -6.08 3.71 3.14
N GLY A 128 -6.79 2.94 3.96
CA GLY A 128 -6.60 1.49 4.07
C GLY A 128 -6.87 0.76 2.75
N VAL A 129 -7.94 1.14 2.03
CA VAL A 129 -8.25 0.60 0.70
C VAL A 129 -7.17 0.93 -0.31
N CYS A 130 -6.71 2.19 -0.36
CA CYS A 130 -5.61 2.60 -1.23
C CYS A 130 -4.30 1.88 -0.89
N ALA A 131 -4.04 1.62 0.39
CA ALA A 131 -2.91 0.82 0.84
C ALA A 131 -2.99 -0.62 0.35
N LEU A 132 -4.17 -1.26 0.40
CA LEU A 132 -4.39 -2.60 -0.13
C LEU A 132 -4.21 -2.67 -1.65
N LEU A 133 -4.77 -1.70 -2.39
CA LEU A 133 -4.60 -1.62 -3.83
C LEU A 133 -3.12 -1.49 -4.21
N GLY A 134 -2.40 -0.58 -3.54
CA GLY A 134 -0.97 -0.38 -3.77
C GLY A 134 -0.16 -1.63 -3.44
N ALA A 135 -0.41 -2.21 -2.25
CA ALA A 135 0.21 -3.46 -1.82
C ALA A 135 0.01 -4.59 -2.83
N GLY A 136 -1.22 -4.77 -3.30
CA GLY A 136 -1.57 -5.79 -4.29
C GLY A 136 -0.80 -5.61 -5.60
N VAL A 137 -0.75 -4.38 -6.13
CA VAL A 137 0.01 -4.08 -7.35
C VAL A 137 1.50 -4.36 -7.15
N GLY A 138 2.11 -3.85 -6.08
CA GLY A 138 3.54 -4.07 -5.84
C GLY A 138 3.90 -5.55 -5.66
N LEU A 139 3.07 -6.32 -4.95
CA LEU A 139 3.28 -7.77 -4.77
C LEU A 139 3.11 -8.56 -6.06
N LEU A 140 2.17 -8.17 -6.94
CA LEU A 140 1.91 -8.87 -8.20
C LEU A 140 3.12 -8.85 -9.15
N PHE A 141 3.91 -7.77 -9.10
CA PHE A 141 5.08 -7.58 -9.96
C PHE A 141 6.42 -7.81 -9.23
N ALA A 142 6.40 -8.15 -7.94
CA ALA A 142 7.61 -8.46 -7.17
C ALA A 142 8.02 -9.94 -7.29
N ARG A 143 9.14 -10.30 -6.66
CA ARG A 143 9.63 -11.68 -6.62
C ARG A 143 8.62 -12.60 -5.90
N PRO A 144 8.31 -13.80 -6.45
CA PRO A 144 9.05 -14.50 -7.49
C PRO A 144 8.59 -14.22 -8.95
N VAL A 145 7.55 -13.40 -9.16
CA VAL A 145 6.97 -13.18 -10.50
C VAL A 145 7.96 -12.51 -11.46
N PHE A 146 8.69 -11.52 -10.96
CA PHE A 146 9.81 -10.88 -11.67
C PHE A 146 11.07 -11.00 -10.83
N THR A 147 12.17 -11.46 -11.44
CA THR A 147 13.45 -11.69 -10.75
C THR A 147 14.36 -10.47 -10.77
N ALA A 148 14.25 -9.62 -11.79
CA ALA A 148 15.06 -8.41 -11.99
C ALA A 148 14.37 -7.15 -11.43
N ILE A 149 15.05 -6.45 -10.51
CA ILE A 149 14.51 -5.26 -9.84
C ILE A 149 14.10 -4.17 -10.84
N GLY A 150 14.88 -3.95 -11.90
CA GLY A 150 14.55 -2.99 -12.95
C GLY A 150 13.21 -3.28 -13.62
N ARG A 151 12.90 -4.55 -13.91
CA ARG A 151 11.61 -4.93 -14.53
C ARG A 151 10.45 -4.77 -13.56
N THR A 152 10.64 -5.14 -12.28
CA THR A 152 9.64 -4.92 -11.23
C THR A 152 9.32 -3.42 -11.10
N VAL A 153 10.34 -2.57 -10.99
CA VAL A 153 10.15 -1.11 -10.85
C VAL A 153 9.43 -0.55 -12.06
N MET A 154 9.85 -0.90 -13.29
CA MET A 154 9.19 -0.43 -14.51
C MET A 154 7.72 -0.87 -14.60
N ALA A 155 7.43 -2.13 -14.26
CA ALA A 155 6.06 -2.66 -14.30
C ALA A 155 5.15 -1.99 -13.25
N VAL A 156 5.61 -1.90 -12.00
CA VAL A 156 4.87 -1.24 -10.91
C VAL A 156 4.64 0.23 -11.25
N PHE A 157 5.69 0.94 -11.68
CA PHE A 157 5.58 2.34 -12.05
C PHE A 157 4.61 2.55 -13.21
N ALA A 158 4.68 1.73 -14.26
CA ALA A 158 3.74 1.80 -15.38
C ALA A 158 2.29 1.60 -14.90
N VAL A 159 2.01 0.54 -14.14
CA VAL A 159 0.65 0.30 -13.62
C VAL A 159 0.16 1.48 -12.77
N VAL A 160 0.99 1.96 -11.85
CA VAL A 160 0.66 3.09 -10.98
C VAL A 160 0.34 4.34 -11.80
N VAL A 161 1.24 4.74 -12.71
CA VAL A 161 1.08 5.95 -13.52
C VAL A 161 -0.13 5.87 -14.44
N PHE A 162 -0.34 4.72 -15.10
CA PHE A 162 -1.51 4.54 -15.96
C PHE A 162 -2.83 4.41 -15.19
N THR A 163 -2.80 4.10 -13.88
CA THR A 163 -4.03 4.05 -13.06
C THR A 163 -4.71 5.43 -12.98
N TYR A 164 -3.96 6.52 -12.85
CA TYR A 164 -4.51 7.87 -12.69
C TYR A 164 -5.30 8.41 -13.89
N PRO A 165 -4.78 8.42 -15.14
CA PRO A 165 -5.50 8.95 -16.29
C PRO A 165 -6.73 8.11 -16.65
N LEU A 166 -6.78 6.84 -16.24
CA LEU A 166 -7.96 6.00 -16.40
C LEU A 166 -9.11 6.40 -15.46
N GLY A 167 -8.86 7.21 -14.44
CA GLY A 167 -9.90 7.75 -13.55
C GLY A 167 -10.86 6.66 -13.05
N ARG A 168 -12.16 6.90 -13.23
CA ARG A 168 -13.27 6.05 -12.75
C ARG A 168 -13.32 4.64 -13.34
N TRP A 169 -12.48 4.32 -14.32
CA TRP A 169 -12.32 2.95 -14.82
C TRP A 169 -11.49 2.06 -13.88
N THR A 170 -10.85 2.66 -12.88
CA THR A 170 -10.01 1.94 -11.91
C THR A 170 -10.62 1.95 -10.51
N PRO A 171 -10.38 0.91 -9.69
CA PRO A 171 -10.80 0.89 -8.29
C PRO A 171 -10.24 2.05 -7.46
N LEU A 172 -9.03 2.51 -7.77
CA LEU A 172 -8.46 3.71 -7.15
C LEU A 172 -9.28 4.94 -7.51
N GLY A 173 -9.62 5.13 -8.79
CA GLY A 173 -10.42 6.26 -9.24
C GLY A 173 -11.81 6.30 -8.62
N TRP A 174 -12.42 5.17 -8.27
CA TRP A 174 -13.67 5.17 -7.50
C TRP A 174 -13.52 5.83 -6.14
N VAL A 175 -12.43 5.55 -5.43
CA VAL A 175 -12.13 6.17 -4.12
C VAL A 175 -11.87 7.66 -4.29
N LEU A 176 -11.01 8.03 -5.25
CA LEU A 176 -10.63 9.43 -5.47
C LEU A 176 -11.82 10.30 -5.92
N ASP A 177 -12.70 9.76 -6.77
CA ASP A 177 -13.90 10.44 -7.27
C ASP A 177 -14.91 10.70 -6.14
N VAL A 178 -15.18 9.69 -5.31
CA VAL A 178 -16.12 9.79 -4.18
C VAL A 178 -15.62 10.80 -3.14
N LEU A 179 -14.34 10.71 -2.76
CA LEU A 179 -13.73 11.64 -1.81
C LEU A 179 -13.63 13.06 -2.38
N GLY A 180 -13.26 13.20 -3.66
CA GLY A 180 -13.13 14.49 -4.33
C GLY A 180 -14.44 15.28 -4.39
N HIS A 181 -15.58 14.60 -4.48
CA HIS A 181 -16.91 15.21 -4.44
C HIS A 181 -17.48 15.35 -3.02
N ASN A 182 -16.69 15.09 -1.96
CA ASN A 182 -17.12 15.07 -0.56
C ASN A 182 -18.34 14.16 -0.30
N GLN A 183 -18.33 12.95 -0.86
CA GLN A 183 -19.41 11.98 -0.71
C GLN A 183 -18.96 10.70 -0.02
N PHE A 184 -19.94 9.92 0.44
CA PHE A 184 -19.75 8.52 0.84
C PHE A 184 -20.41 7.60 -0.18
N SER A 185 -19.74 6.50 -0.50
CA SER A 185 -20.26 5.51 -1.43
C SER A 185 -19.77 4.11 -1.11
N LEU A 186 -20.62 3.12 -1.38
CA LEU A 186 -20.27 1.70 -1.33
C LEU A 186 -19.13 1.34 -2.32
N ALA A 187 -18.84 2.20 -3.29
CA ALA A 187 -17.73 2.01 -4.23
C ALA A 187 -16.37 1.86 -3.52
N VAL A 188 -16.18 2.52 -2.37
CA VAL A 188 -14.95 2.38 -1.56
C VAL A 188 -14.81 0.96 -1.01
N LEU A 189 -15.91 0.32 -0.60
CA LEU A 189 -15.89 -1.06 -0.13
C LEU A 189 -15.52 -2.03 -1.25
N TRP A 190 -16.08 -1.82 -2.45
CA TRP A 190 -15.74 -2.63 -3.63
C TRP A 190 -14.27 -2.47 -4.05
N ALA A 191 -13.73 -1.26 -3.95
CA ALA A 191 -12.30 -1.03 -4.16
C ALA A 191 -11.45 -1.79 -3.11
N GLY A 192 -11.92 -1.86 -1.86
CA GLY A 192 -11.30 -2.67 -0.81
C GLY A 192 -11.30 -4.17 -1.11
N VAL A 193 -12.42 -4.70 -1.59
CA VAL A 193 -12.52 -6.10 -2.05
C VAL A 193 -11.55 -6.36 -3.19
N PHE A 194 -11.45 -5.45 -4.16
CA PHE A 194 -10.50 -5.58 -5.27
C PHE A 194 -9.05 -5.58 -4.77
N GLY A 195 -8.71 -4.69 -3.82
CA GLY A 195 -7.39 -4.67 -3.18
C GLY A 195 -7.06 -5.99 -2.47
N ALA A 196 -8.01 -6.55 -1.71
CA ALA A 196 -7.84 -7.85 -1.07
C ALA A 196 -7.63 -8.98 -2.09
N VAL A 197 -8.42 -8.98 -3.17
CA VAL A 197 -8.28 -9.95 -4.28
C VAL A 197 -6.91 -9.83 -4.97
N LEU A 198 -6.41 -8.60 -5.20
CA LEU A 198 -5.07 -8.40 -5.75
C LEU A 198 -3.98 -8.97 -4.84
N VAL A 199 -4.05 -8.69 -3.53
CA VAL A 199 -3.07 -9.20 -2.56
C VAL A 199 -3.11 -10.73 -2.51
N SER A 200 -4.29 -11.34 -2.40
CA SER A 200 -4.43 -12.79 -2.41
C SER A 200 -4.00 -13.41 -3.74
N GLY A 201 -4.37 -12.78 -4.86
CA GLY A 201 -3.98 -13.19 -6.21
C GLY A 201 -2.48 -13.16 -6.42
N ALA A 202 -1.78 -12.16 -5.88
CA ALA A 202 -0.33 -12.08 -5.93
C ALA A 202 0.34 -13.25 -5.18
N VAL A 203 -0.19 -13.64 -4.01
CA VAL A 203 0.29 -14.82 -3.27
C VAL A 203 0.09 -16.08 -4.10
N VAL A 204 -1.11 -16.30 -4.66
CA VAL A 204 -1.42 -17.48 -5.47
C VAL A 204 -0.54 -17.55 -6.72
N LEU A 205 -0.38 -16.43 -7.43
CA LEU A 205 0.49 -16.36 -8.62
C LEU A 205 1.95 -16.61 -8.26
N GLY A 206 2.42 -16.05 -7.13
CA GLY A 206 3.77 -16.26 -6.63
C GLY A 206 4.05 -17.73 -6.31
N VAL A 207 3.11 -18.43 -5.66
CA VAL A 207 3.22 -19.87 -5.38
C VAL A 207 3.32 -20.68 -6.66
N ARG A 208 2.60 -20.32 -7.72
CA ARG A 208 2.64 -21.03 -9.01
C ARG A 208 3.93 -20.81 -9.79
N ARG A 209 4.68 -19.75 -9.49
CA ARG A 209 5.93 -19.39 -10.18
C ARG A 209 7.20 -19.72 -9.38
N ALA A 210 7.04 -20.12 -8.12
CA ALA A 210 8.11 -20.54 -7.24
C ALA A 210 8.38 -22.04 -7.37
#